data_AF-A0A3N5Y8T4-F1
#
_entry.id   AF-A0A3N5Y8T4-F1
#
_cell.length_a   1.000
_cell.length_b   1.000
_cell.length_c   1.000
_cell.angle_alpha   90.00
_cell.angle_beta   90.00
_cell.angle_gamma   90.00
#
_symmetry.space_group_name_H-M   'P 1'
#
loop_
_entity.id
_entity.type
_entity.pdbx_description
1 polymer ?
#
loop_
_entity_poly.entity_id
_entity_poly.type
_entity_poly.pdbx_seq_one_letter_code
_entity_poly.pdbx_strand_id
1 'polypeptide(L)'
;EGEERWENLEELRRVAEDFRGLEGDEALSQFLERVALVSDVDALGEEGASTAMLTLHTAKGLEFPVVFIVGLEEGIFPHSRSMTDAEQMEEERRLAYVGITRAKDRLYLTRAFRRSSYGYEELTIPSRFLKDIPPELLDDRNRPARSVTSSGRAGRGASQPGFGPFGQRQVTPAAPTPKSALHKVGDRVYHQKFGEGTVIAVEVEGSEEYVQVAFPNQGIKKLAASIAPLEKR
;
A
#
# COMPACT_ATOMS: atom_id res chain seq x y z
N GLU A 1 4.44 -29.68 14.02
CA GLU A 1 4.23 -30.33 12.69
C GLU A 1 3.62 -31.73 12.77
N GLY A 2 4.24 -32.73 13.41
CA GLY A 2 3.65 -34.09 13.46
C GLY A 2 2.37 -34.20 14.28
N GLU A 3 2.37 -33.61 15.49
CA GLU A 3 1.21 -33.56 16.40
C GLU A 3 0.05 -32.77 15.80
N GLU A 4 0.32 -31.58 15.27
CA GLU A 4 -0.66 -30.71 14.61
C GLU A 4 -1.32 -31.38 13.38
N ARG A 5 -0.57 -32.16 12.59
CA ARG A 5 -1.14 -32.98 11.50
C ARG A 5 -2.01 -34.12 12.03
N TRP A 6 -1.67 -34.68 13.19
CA TRP A 6 -2.45 -35.73 13.83
C TRP A 6 -3.78 -35.20 14.37
N GLU A 7 -3.75 -34.03 15.01
CA GLU A 7 -4.95 -33.32 15.48
C GLU A 7 -5.91 -33.00 14.33
N ASN A 8 -5.39 -32.51 13.20
CA ASN A 8 -6.21 -32.28 11.99
C ASN A 8 -6.86 -33.55 11.45
N LEU A 9 -6.18 -34.70 11.53
CA LEU A 9 -6.75 -35.99 11.12
C LEU A 9 -7.81 -36.50 12.10
N GLU A 10 -7.64 -36.26 13.40
CA GLU A 10 -8.66 -36.60 14.40
C GLU A 10 -9.92 -35.75 14.25
N GLU A 11 -9.77 -34.46 13.90
CA GLU A 11 -10.90 -33.57 13.64
C GLU A 11 -11.64 -33.96 12.36
N LEU A 12 -10.92 -34.27 11.28
CA LEU A 12 -11.52 -34.83 10.06
C LEU A 12 -12.31 -36.12 10.37
N ARG A 13 -11.76 -36.97 11.25
CA ARG A 13 -12.44 -38.19 11.68
C ARG A 13 -13.73 -37.88 12.43
N ARG A 14 -13.72 -36.90 13.35
CA ARG A 14 -14.93 -36.47 14.08
C ARG A 14 -16.02 -35.98 13.14
N VAL A 15 -15.68 -35.11 12.19
CA VAL A 15 -16.65 -34.61 11.20
C VAL A 15 -17.24 -35.75 10.38
N ALA A 16 -16.45 -36.78 10.05
CA ALA A 16 -16.94 -37.97 9.35
C ALA A 16 -17.86 -38.87 10.22
N GLU A 17 -17.78 -38.80 11.56
CA GLU A 17 -18.63 -39.62 12.44
C GLU A 17 -20.10 -39.21 12.39
N ASP A 18 -20.40 -37.94 12.09
CA ASP A 18 -21.76 -37.41 11.95
C ASP A 18 -22.56 -38.09 10.81
N PHE A 19 -21.87 -38.71 9.85
CA PHE A 19 -22.47 -39.33 8.66
C PHE A 19 -22.62 -40.85 8.76
N ARG A 20 -22.25 -41.47 9.90
CA ARG A 20 -22.31 -42.94 10.08
C ARG A 20 -23.71 -43.55 9.97
N GLY A 21 -24.77 -42.74 10.08
CA GLY A 21 -26.16 -43.20 9.98
C GLY A 21 -26.72 -43.33 8.56
N LEU A 22 -25.95 -42.96 7.54
CA LEU A 22 -26.36 -42.95 6.14
C LEU A 22 -25.76 -44.13 5.36
N GLU A 23 -26.37 -44.50 4.23
CA GLU A 23 -25.80 -45.50 3.33
C GLU A 23 -24.51 -45.00 2.67
N GLY A 24 -23.56 -45.88 2.36
CA GLY A 24 -22.17 -45.52 2.03
C GLY A 24 -21.99 -44.46 0.93
N ASP A 25 -22.76 -44.55 -0.16
CA ASP A 25 -22.67 -43.57 -1.27
C ASP A 25 -23.33 -42.23 -0.90
N GLU A 26 -24.41 -42.27 -0.12
CA GLU A 26 -25.10 -41.07 0.36
C GLU A 26 -24.26 -40.35 1.44
N ALA A 27 -23.68 -41.11 2.36
CA ALA A 27 -22.78 -40.63 3.40
C ALA A 27 -21.56 -39.92 2.80
N LEU A 28 -20.91 -40.54 1.82
CA LEU A 28 -19.74 -39.96 1.15
C LEU A 28 -20.09 -38.70 0.37
N SER A 29 -21.21 -38.72 -0.36
CA SER A 29 -21.65 -37.57 -1.16
C SER A 29 -21.96 -36.36 -0.25
N GLN A 30 -22.71 -36.56 0.82
CA GLN A 30 -23.04 -35.50 1.78
C GLN A 30 -21.83 -35.01 2.58
N PHE A 31 -20.91 -35.91 2.94
CA PHE A 31 -19.66 -35.54 3.60
C PHE A 31 -18.79 -34.67 2.70
N LEU A 32 -18.60 -35.06 1.43
CA LEU A 32 -17.82 -34.27 0.47
C LEU A 32 -18.46 -32.92 0.18
N GLU A 33 -19.79 -32.86 0.10
CA GLU A 33 -20.52 -31.60 -0.03
C GLU A 33 -20.30 -30.70 1.18
N ARG A 34 -20.40 -31.24 2.40
CA ARG A 34 -20.16 -30.48 3.64
C ARG A 34 -18.74 -29.95 3.72
N VAL A 35 -17.73 -30.78 3.46
CA VAL A 35 -16.32 -30.36 3.48
C VAL A 35 -16.06 -29.29 2.41
N ALA A 36 -16.70 -29.38 1.24
CA ALA A 36 -16.59 -28.35 0.20
C ALA A 36 -17.28 -27.02 0.59
N LEU A 37 -18.23 -27.05 1.53
CA LEU A 37 -18.98 -25.89 2.01
C LEU A 37 -18.35 -25.21 3.24
N VAL A 38 -17.45 -25.87 3.95
CA VAL A 38 -16.77 -25.30 5.13
C VAL A 38 -15.85 -24.17 4.67
N SER A 39 -16.08 -22.98 5.23
CA SER A 39 -15.25 -21.80 4.97
C SER A 39 -14.41 -21.46 6.20
N ASP A 40 -13.22 -20.90 5.99
CA ASP A 40 -12.36 -20.40 7.08
C ASP A 40 -13.05 -19.34 7.96
N VAL A 41 -14.14 -18.74 7.46
CA VAL A 41 -14.95 -17.76 8.19
C VAL A 41 -15.82 -18.42 9.26
N ASP A 42 -16.23 -19.68 9.07
CA ASP A 42 -17.11 -20.40 10.01
C ASP A 42 -16.41 -20.72 11.34
N ALA A 43 -15.07 -20.77 11.35
CA ALA A 43 -14.26 -20.95 12.54
C ALA A 43 -14.08 -19.66 13.38
N LEU A 44 -14.50 -18.49 12.86
CA LEU A 44 -14.38 -17.21 13.56
C LEU A 44 -15.42 -17.09 14.69
N GLY A 45 -15.17 -17.77 15.81
CA GLY A 45 -16.00 -17.65 17.01
C GLY A 45 -15.92 -18.83 17.98
N GLU A 46 -15.34 -19.96 17.56
CA GLU A 46 -15.30 -21.18 18.38
C GLU A 46 -14.11 -21.24 19.35
N GLU A 47 -13.07 -20.44 19.13
CA GLU A 47 -11.90 -20.34 20.00
C GLU A 47 -11.71 -18.89 20.51
N GLY A 48 -11.37 -18.74 21.79
CA GLY A 48 -11.34 -17.47 22.51
C GLY A 48 -10.55 -16.34 21.81
N ALA A 49 -10.84 -15.10 22.22
CA ALA A 49 -10.31 -13.81 21.71
C ALA A 49 -9.05 -13.88 20.81
N SER A 50 -9.25 -14.27 19.55
CA SER A 50 -8.20 -14.36 18.53
C SER A 50 -8.33 -13.19 17.54
N THR A 51 -7.25 -12.87 16.83
CA THR A 51 -7.28 -11.84 15.78
C THR A 51 -7.56 -12.50 14.44
N ALA A 52 -8.68 -12.12 13.81
CA ALA A 52 -9.05 -12.63 12.49
C ALA A 52 -8.15 -12.03 11.40
N MET A 53 -7.44 -12.88 10.66
CA MET A 53 -6.71 -12.49 9.45
C MET A 53 -7.49 -12.96 8.23
N LEU A 54 -7.99 -12.01 7.45
CA LEU A 54 -8.88 -12.27 6.32
C LEU A 54 -8.40 -11.52 5.08
N THR A 55 -8.81 -12.01 3.92
CA THR A 55 -8.75 -11.22 2.68
C THR A 55 -9.92 -10.25 2.64
N LEU A 56 -9.81 -9.17 1.87
CA LEU A 56 -10.93 -8.22 1.72
C LEU A 56 -12.20 -8.87 1.17
N HIS A 57 -12.05 -9.88 0.31
CA HIS A 57 -13.18 -10.63 -0.25
C HIS A 57 -13.91 -11.45 0.81
N THR A 58 -13.17 -12.16 1.67
CA THR A 58 -13.75 -12.99 2.73
C THR A 58 -14.31 -12.18 3.89
N ALA A 59 -13.93 -10.90 4.03
CA ALA A 59 -14.47 -9.99 5.02
C ALA A 59 -15.89 -9.47 4.68
N LYS A 60 -16.41 -9.73 3.48
CA LYS A 60 -17.73 -9.24 3.06
C LYS A 60 -18.83 -9.81 3.96
N GLY A 61 -19.69 -8.93 4.49
CA GLY A 61 -20.78 -9.32 5.39
C GLY A 61 -20.38 -9.45 6.86
N LEU A 62 -19.09 -9.40 7.17
CA LEU A 62 -18.57 -9.35 8.53
C LEU A 62 -18.37 -7.91 8.99
N GLU A 63 -18.30 -7.68 10.29
CA GLU A 63 -17.99 -6.37 10.86
C GLU A 63 -17.22 -6.53 12.18
N PHE A 64 -16.25 -5.66 12.42
CA PHE A 64 -15.36 -5.74 13.57
C PHE A 64 -15.25 -4.38 14.27
N PRO A 65 -15.09 -4.33 15.61
CA PRO A 65 -14.84 -3.09 16.34
C PRO A 65 -13.62 -2.33 15.79
N VAL A 66 -12.55 -3.07 15.49
CA VAL A 66 -11.29 -2.53 14.98
C VAL A 66 -10.86 -3.31 13.74
N VAL A 67 -10.51 -2.60 12.67
CA VAL A 67 -10.03 -3.19 11.41
C VAL A 67 -8.68 -2.59 11.03
N PHE A 68 -7.76 -3.45 10.59
CA PHE A 68 -6.51 -3.06 9.97
C PHE A 68 -6.54 -3.46 8.48
N ILE A 69 -6.51 -2.48 7.59
CA ILE A 69 -6.26 -2.71 6.16
C ILE A 69 -4.77 -2.50 5.91
N VAL A 70 -4.09 -3.58 5.56
CA VAL A 70 -2.64 -3.61 5.37
C VAL A 70 -2.28 -3.66 3.88
N GLY A 71 -1.10 -3.15 3.53
CA GLY A 71 -0.58 -3.25 2.16
C GLY A 71 -1.27 -2.30 1.18
N LEU A 72 -1.66 -1.10 1.63
CA LEU A 72 -2.18 -0.03 0.76
C LEU A 72 -1.06 0.58 -0.08
N GLU A 73 -0.65 -0.18 -1.08
CA GLU A 73 0.46 0.08 -1.98
C GLU A 73 0.04 -0.20 -3.42
N GLU A 74 0.47 0.63 -4.37
CA GLU A 74 0.25 0.37 -5.79
C GLU A 74 0.85 -0.98 -6.20
N GLY A 75 0.06 -1.81 -6.87
CA GLY A 75 0.46 -3.14 -7.31
C GLY A 75 0.11 -4.26 -6.34
N ILE A 76 -0.10 -3.93 -5.05
CA ILE A 76 -0.63 -4.83 -4.02
C ILE A 76 -2.13 -4.56 -3.83
N PHE A 77 -2.47 -3.32 -3.47
CA PHE A 77 -3.85 -2.88 -3.35
C PHE A 77 -3.96 -1.38 -3.72
N PRO A 78 -4.38 -1.04 -4.96
CA PRO A 78 -4.98 -1.93 -5.96
C PRO A 78 -4.02 -2.97 -6.54
N HIS A 79 -4.54 -4.16 -6.84
CA HIS A 79 -3.73 -5.25 -7.40
C HIS A 79 -3.21 -4.89 -8.79
N SER A 80 -1.96 -5.23 -9.08
CA SER A 80 -1.26 -4.91 -10.34
C SER A 80 -2.05 -5.19 -11.63
N ARG A 81 -2.87 -6.26 -11.65
CA ARG A 81 -3.70 -6.62 -12.82
C ARG A 81 -4.78 -5.60 -13.17
N SER A 82 -5.27 -4.85 -12.17
CA SER A 82 -6.32 -3.84 -12.36
C SER A 82 -5.78 -2.50 -12.89
N MET A 83 -4.47 -2.31 -12.92
CA MET A 83 -3.85 -0.99 -13.15
C MET A 83 -4.12 -0.41 -14.54
N THR A 84 -4.27 -1.27 -15.54
CA THR A 84 -4.42 -0.88 -16.95
C THR A 84 -5.87 -0.84 -17.41
N ASP A 85 -6.81 -1.27 -16.57
CA ASP A 85 -8.22 -1.40 -16.90
C ASP A 85 -9.06 -0.59 -15.90
N ALA A 86 -9.79 0.40 -16.41
CA ALA A 86 -10.62 1.27 -15.60
C ALA A 86 -11.76 0.52 -14.90
N GLU A 87 -12.35 -0.50 -15.52
CA GLU A 87 -13.46 -1.26 -14.91
C GLU A 87 -12.95 -2.11 -13.74
N GLN A 88 -11.81 -2.77 -13.93
CA GLN A 88 -11.16 -3.53 -12.86
C GLN A 88 -10.67 -2.62 -11.72
N MET A 89 -10.20 -1.41 -12.04
CA MET A 89 -9.81 -0.43 -11.03
C MET A 89 -11.01 0.02 -10.18
N GLU A 90 -12.16 0.20 -10.80
CA GLU A 90 -13.40 0.52 -10.08
C GLU A 90 -13.89 -0.66 -9.23
N GLU A 91 -13.63 -1.91 -9.62
CA GLU A 91 -13.89 -3.08 -8.77
C GLU A 91 -12.97 -3.11 -7.55
N GLU A 92 -11.67 -2.87 -7.71
CA GLU A 92 -10.73 -2.75 -6.58
C GLU A 92 -11.10 -1.59 -5.65
N ARG A 93 -11.62 -0.48 -6.20
CA ARG A 93 -12.16 0.64 -5.42
C ARG A 93 -13.40 0.22 -4.61
N ARG A 94 -14.31 -0.56 -5.20
CA ARG A 94 -15.45 -1.14 -4.47
C ARG A 94 -14.97 -2.08 -3.36
N LEU A 95 -13.94 -2.87 -3.61
CA LEU A 95 -13.32 -3.73 -2.60
C LEU A 95 -12.73 -2.91 -1.44
N ALA A 96 -12.09 -1.77 -1.73
CA ALA A 96 -11.58 -0.85 -0.70
C ALA A 96 -12.73 -0.29 0.14
N TYR A 97 -13.81 0.14 -0.50
CA TYR A 97 -15.02 0.60 0.18
C TYR A 97 -15.60 -0.48 1.11
N VAL A 98 -15.72 -1.72 0.64
CA VAL A 98 -16.19 -2.84 1.47
C VAL A 98 -15.28 -3.02 2.67
N GLY A 99 -13.95 -3.05 2.48
CA GLY A 99 -12.96 -3.17 3.55
C GLY A 99 -13.08 -2.08 4.60
N ILE A 100 -13.16 -0.82 4.16
CA ILE A 100 -13.29 0.36 5.04
C ILE A 100 -14.56 0.26 5.89
N THR A 101 -15.68 -0.15 5.27
CA THR A 101 -16.98 -0.26 5.97
C THR A 101 -17.11 -1.49 6.86
N ARG A 102 -16.09 -2.35 6.96
CA ARG A 102 -16.10 -3.45 7.95
C ARG A 102 -15.78 -2.95 9.37
N ALA A 103 -15.21 -1.75 9.50
CA ALA A 103 -14.85 -1.16 10.78
C ALA A 103 -16.05 -0.46 11.44
N LYS A 104 -16.31 -0.78 12.72
CA LYS A 104 -17.34 -0.10 13.53
C LYS A 104 -16.78 1.12 14.26
N ASP A 105 -15.66 0.96 14.95
CA ASP A 105 -15.12 2.01 15.84
C ASP A 105 -13.81 2.59 15.33
N ARG A 106 -12.87 1.73 14.88
CA ARG A 106 -11.53 2.16 14.46
C ARG A 106 -11.07 1.46 13.20
N LEU A 107 -10.54 2.26 12.27
CA LEU A 107 -9.92 1.80 11.04
C LEU A 107 -8.46 2.27 10.99
N TYR A 108 -7.55 1.33 10.80
CA TYR A 108 -6.14 1.61 10.58
C TYR A 108 -5.76 1.21 9.15
N LEU A 109 -5.21 2.17 8.42
CA LEU A 109 -4.74 2.00 7.04
C LEU A 109 -3.21 2.00 7.06
N THR A 110 -2.57 0.93 6.59
CA THR A 110 -1.11 0.82 6.63
C THR A 110 -0.49 0.50 5.28
N ARG A 111 0.71 1.02 5.07
CA ARG A 111 1.61 0.72 3.96
C ARG A 111 3.03 0.58 4.47
N ALA A 112 3.82 -0.26 3.81
CA ALA A 112 5.26 -0.28 3.99
C ALA A 112 5.91 0.81 3.11
N PHE A 113 7.11 1.28 3.45
CA PHE A 113 7.94 2.09 2.55
C PHE A 113 8.81 1.21 1.65
N ARG A 114 9.26 0.07 2.20
CA ARG A 114 9.99 -1.00 1.50
C ARG A 114 9.33 -2.32 1.80
N ARG A 115 9.20 -3.18 0.79
CA ARG A 115 8.65 -4.52 0.93
C ARG A 115 9.59 -5.52 0.28
N SER A 116 9.87 -6.60 1.00
CA SER A 116 10.52 -7.78 0.43
C SER A 116 9.45 -8.68 -0.17
N SER A 117 9.55 -8.95 -1.47
CA SER A 117 8.71 -9.88 -2.20
C SER A 117 9.59 -10.74 -3.09
N TYR A 118 9.40 -12.06 -3.04
CA TYR A 118 10.17 -13.03 -3.86
C TYR A 118 11.70 -12.83 -3.82
N GLY A 119 12.24 -12.45 -2.66
CA GLY A 119 13.68 -12.30 -2.43
C GLY A 119 14.30 -10.96 -2.86
N TYR A 120 13.51 -10.01 -3.36
CA TYR A 120 13.96 -8.66 -3.69
C TYR A 120 13.28 -7.62 -2.79
N GLU A 121 14.03 -6.63 -2.33
CA GLU A 121 13.48 -5.47 -1.64
C GLU A 121 13.16 -4.37 -2.66
N GLU A 122 11.90 -3.95 -2.68
CA GLU A 122 11.43 -2.87 -3.54
C GLU A 122 10.84 -1.72 -2.72
N LEU A 123 11.05 -0.50 -3.19
CA LEU A 123 10.35 0.68 -2.69
C LEU A 123 8.90 0.64 -3.18
N THR A 124 7.96 0.95 -2.30
CA THR A 124 6.54 0.83 -2.62
C THR A 124 5.90 2.21 -2.75
N ILE A 125 4.99 2.35 -3.70
CA ILE A 125 4.23 3.59 -3.91
C ILE A 125 2.93 3.52 -3.11
N PRO A 126 2.51 4.59 -2.40
CA PRO A 126 1.24 4.59 -1.66
C PRO A 126 0.07 4.33 -2.60
N SER A 127 -0.87 3.49 -2.16
CA SER A 127 -2.12 3.24 -2.89
C SER A 127 -2.82 4.55 -3.22
N ARG A 128 -3.30 4.67 -4.46
CA ARG A 128 -4.16 5.77 -4.89
C ARG A 128 -5.41 5.93 -4.02
N PHE A 129 -5.94 4.85 -3.45
CA PHE A 129 -7.13 4.88 -2.60
C PHE A 129 -6.94 5.74 -1.34
N LEU A 130 -5.70 5.92 -0.88
CA LEU A 130 -5.39 6.83 0.23
C LEU A 130 -5.64 8.31 -0.13
N LYS A 131 -5.50 8.68 -1.41
CA LYS A 131 -5.73 10.05 -1.89
C LYS A 131 -7.22 10.36 -2.08
N ASP A 132 -8.03 9.33 -2.24
CA ASP A 132 -9.49 9.47 -2.40
C ASP A 132 -10.18 9.72 -1.05
N ILE A 133 -9.51 9.43 0.06
CA ILE A 133 -10.00 9.73 1.41
C ILE A 133 -9.69 11.19 1.74
N PRO A 134 -10.70 12.00 2.13
CA PRO A 134 -10.46 13.38 2.53
C PRO A 134 -9.39 13.47 3.64
N PRO A 135 -8.35 14.31 3.46
CA PRO A 135 -7.19 14.34 4.36
C PRO A 135 -7.55 14.77 5.79
N GLU A 136 -8.64 15.51 5.98
CA GLU A 136 -9.17 15.89 7.29
C GLU A 136 -9.71 14.70 8.11
N LEU A 137 -10.00 13.57 7.46
CA LEU A 137 -10.43 12.33 8.12
C LEU A 137 -9.24 11.43 8.50
N LEU A 138 -8.04 11.75 8.01
CA LEU A 138 -6.83 10.97 8.24
C LEU A 138 -6.01 11.55 9.39
N ASP A 139 -5.85 10.78 10.46
CA ASP A 139 -4.83 11.02 11.48
C ASP A 139 -3.48 10.48 10.99
N ASP A 140 -2.79 11.27 10.16
CA ASP A 140 -1.46 10.91 9.66
C ASP A 140 -0.39 11.09 10.75
N ARG A 141 -0.18 10.02 11.51
CA ARG A 141 0.83 9.94 12.58
C ARG A 141 2.28 10.09 12.09
N ASN A 142 2.52 10.00 10.78
CA ASN A 142 3.84 10.21 10.19
C ASN A 142 4.02 11.63 9.65
N ARG A 143 2.98 12.47 9.68
CA ARG A 143 3.11 13.87 9.30
C ARG A 143 3.89 14.60 10.39
N PRO A 144 5.09 15.14 10.13
CA PRO A 144 5.77 15.96 11.12
C PRO A 144 4.83 17.11 11.49
N ALA A 145 4.59 17.29 12.79
CA ALA A 145 3.73 18.35 13.30
C ALA A 145 4.12 19.65 12.60
N ARG A 146 3.21 20.22 11.80
CA ARG A 146 3.44 21.52 11.19
C ARG A 146 3.70 22.48 12.34
N SER A 147 4.95 22.89 12.51
CA SER A 147 5.32 23.97 13.42
C SER A 147 4.50 25.18 13.01
N VAL A 148 3.43 25.44 13.76
CA VAL A 148 2.68 26.68 13.65
C VAL A 148 3.64 27.74 14.17
N THR A 149 4.39 28.36 13.27
CA THR A 149 5.18 29.56 13.59
C THR A 149 4.20 30.70 13.81
N SER A 150 3.62 30.73 15.01
CA SER A 150 2.92 31.89 15.53
C SER A 150 3.95 32.96 15.87
N SER A 151 4.51 33.66 14.88
CA SER A 151 5.24 34.90 15.12
C SER A 151 4.31 36.09 14.88
N GLY A 152 3.32 36.21 15.76
CA GLY A 152 2.57 37.44 15.97
C GLY A 152 3.33 38.34 16.94
N ARG A 153 3.62 39.57 16.51
CA ARG A 153 3.91 40.78 17.29
C ARG A 153 5.09 40.77 18.30
N ALA A 154 6.10 41.55 17.96
CA ALA A 154 6.68 42.52 18.89
C ALA A 154 7.12 43.79 18.13
N GLY A 155 6.42 44.90 18.39
CA GLY A 155 6.88 46.24 18.02
C GLY A 155 7.72 46.86 19.14
N ARG A 156 8.67 47.73 18.75
CA ARG A 156 9.51 48.72 19.47
C ARG A 156 10.93 48.59 18.91
N GLY A 157 11.66 49.59 18.44
CA GLY A 157 11.56 51.04 18.55
C GLY A 157 12.99 51.59 18.65
N ALA A 158 13.46 52.22 17.56
CA ALA A 158 14.48 53.29 17.45
C ALA A 158 15.92 53.19 18.06
N SER A 159 16.90 53.23 17.15
CA SER A 159 18.08 54.14 17.06
C SER A 159 19.21 54.17 18.12
N GLN A 160 20.43 53.78 17.68
CA GLN A 160 21.61 54.67 17.60
C GLN A 160 22.76 54.05 16.75
N PRO A 161 23.58 54.85 16.01
CA PRO A 161 24.67 54.36 15.15
C PRO A 161 26.07 54.60 15.74
N GLY A 162 27.04 53.72 15.43
CA GLY A 162 28.46 54.01 15.71
C GLY A 162 29.46 52.86 15.50
N PHE A 163 30.29 53.01 14.45
CA PHE A 163 31.71 52.62 14.32
C PHE A 163 32.17 51.14 14.25
N GLY A 164 32.69 50.77 13.07
CA GLY A 164 34.03 50.18 12.94
C GLY A 164 34.14 48.72 12.47
N PRO A 165 35.15 48.35 11.65
CA PRO A 165 34.99 47.36 10.57
C PRO A 165 35.82 46.10 10.78
N PHE A 166 35.20 44.92 10.81
CA PHE A 166 35.91 43.67 10.54
C PHE A 166 35.00 42.71 9.77
N GLY A 167 35.38 42.49 8.52
CA GLY A 167 34.70 41.57 7.62
C GLY A 167 34.83 40.14 8.09
N GLN A 168 33.68 39.52 8.35
CA GLN A 168 33.49 38.10 8.08
C GLN A 168 32.34 37.97 7.09
N ARG A 169 32.71 37.77 5.83
CA ARG A 169 31.81 37.40 4.75
C ARG A 169 31.28 35.99 5.07
N GLN A 170 30.16 35.91 5.77
CA GLN A 170 29.40 34.67 5.86
C GLN A 170 28.83 34.39 4.47
N VAL A 171 29.51 33.51 3.74
CA VAL A 171 28.96 32.87 2.56
C VAL A 171 27.79 31.99 3.01
N THR A 172 26.58 32.51 2.89
CA THR A 172 25.39 31.66 2.83
C THR A 172 25.54 30.74 1.62
N PRO A 173 25.49 29.40 1.76
CA PRO A 173 25.38 28.52 0.62
C PRO A 173 24.08 28.88 -0.10
N ALA A 174 24.19 29.25 -1.37
CA ALA A 174 23.03 29.42 -2.23
C ALA A 174 22.23 28.11 -2.21
N ALA A 175 20.96 28.18 -1.86
CA ALA A 175 20.05 27.06 -2.03
C ALA A 175 20.10 26.61 -3.51
N PRO A 176 20.31 25.32 -3.79
CA PRO A 176 20.34 24.85 -5.18
C PRO A 176 18.95 25.07 -5.79
N THR A 177 18.91 25.90 -6.83
CA THR A 177 17.78 25.98 -7.76
C THR A 177 17.51 24.58 -8.32
N PRO A 178 16.30 24.01 -8.15
CA PRO A 178 16.00 22.72 -8.76
C PRO A 178 16.04 22.86 -10.28
N LYS A 179 16.92 22.09 -10.93
CA LYS A 179 16.86 21.87 -12.38
C LYS A 179 15.50 21.24 -12.69
N SER A 180 14.81 21.81 -13.68
CA SER A 180 13.54 21.28 -14.17
C SER A 180 13.71 19.82 -14.61
N ALA A 181 12.87 18.92 -14.10
CA ALA A 181 12.84 17.52 -14.52
C ALA A 181 12.63 17.41 -16.05
N LEU A 182 13.39 16.53 -16.71
CA LEU A 182 13.33 16.27 -18.14
C LEU A 182 12.04 15.52 -18.52
N HIS A 183 11.59 14.60 -17.66
CA HIS A 183 10.40 13.78 -17.87
C HIS A 183 9.27 14.19 -16.93
N LYS A 184 8.03 13.92 -17.36
CA LYS A 184 6.83 14.12 -16.55
C LYS A 184 6.11 12.80 -16.35
N VAL A 185 5.47 12.67 -15.18
CA VAL A 185 4.53 11.58 -14.93
C VAL A 185 3.44 11.60 -15.99
N GLY A 186 3.20 10.45 -16.62
CA GLY A 186 2.29 10.26 -17.75
C GLY A 186 2.98 10.26 -19.13
N ASP A 187 4.26 10.64 -19.24
CA ASP A 187 4.98 10.59 -20.51
C ASP A 187 5.09 9.15 -21.02
N ARG A 188 4.87 8.95 -22.33
CA ARG A 188 5.20 7.69 -23.00
C ARG A 188 6.67 7.71 -23.39
N VAL A 189 7.40 6.69 -22.96
CA VAL A 189 8.84 6.57 -23.17
C VAL A 189 9.17 5.21 -23.76
N TYR A 190 10.14 5.18 -24.65
CA TYR A 190 10.69 3.96 -25.21
C TYR A 190 12.07 3.67 -24.62
N HIS A 191 12.29 2.43 -24.19
CA HIS A 191 13.59 1.94 -23.73
C HIS A 191 14.03 0.75 -24.58
N GLN A 192 15.26 0.76 -25.11
CA GLN A 192 15.76 -0.26 -26.05
C GLN A 192 15.61 -1.71 -25.56
N LYS A 193 15.77 -1.95 -24.25
CA LYS A 193 15.66 -3.29 -23.65
C LYS A 193 14.23 -3.69 -23.26
N PHE A 194 13.38 -2.72 -22.92
CA PHE A 194 12.11 -2.98 -22.23
C PHE A 194 10.88 -2.59 -23.07
N GLY A 195 11.10 -1.96 -24.23
CA GLY A 195 10.04 -1.54 -25.13
C GLY A 195 9.39 -0.23 -24.70
N GLU A 196 8.13 -0.06 -25.07
CA GLU A 196 7.33 1.10 -24.69
C GLU A 196 6.85 0.98 -23.24
N GLY A 197 6.93 2.08 -22.50
CA GLY A 197 6.46 2.18 -21.13
C GLY A 197 5.93 3.57 -20.82
N THR A 198 5.22 3.68 -19.70
CA THR A 198 4.66 4.96 -19.24
C THR A 198 5.38 5.40 -17.97
N VAL A 199 5.83 6.66 -17.94
CA VAL A 199 6.42 7.25 -16.75
C VAL A 199 5.36 7.38 -15.67
N ILE A 200 5.58 6.76 -14.52
CA ILE A 200 4.64 6.78 -13.40
C ILE A 200 5.12 7.67 -12.25
N ALA A 201 6.43 7.92 -12.14
CA ALA A 201 7.02 8.78 -11.13
C ALA A 201 8.35 9.35 -11.63
N VAL A 202 8.65 10.57 -11.20
CA VAL A 202 9.93 11.24 -11.45
C VAL A 202 10.45 11.78 -10.12
N GLU A 203 11.63 11.32 -9.72
CA GLU A 203 12.33 11.76 -8.51
C GLU A 203 13.63 12.45 -8.93
N VAL A 204 13.87 13.66 -8.43
CA VAL A 204 15.13 14.37 -8.66
C VAL A 204 15.91 14.39 -7.36
N GLU A 205 17.06 13.72 -7.35
CA GLU A 205 17.98 13.69 -6.21
C GLU A 205 19.27 14.41 -6.60
N GLY A 206 19.44 15.63 -6.09
CA GLY A 206 20.59 16.48 -6.42
C GLY A 206 20.63 16.83 -7.93
N SER A 207 21.55 16.21 -8.67
CA SER A 207 21.71 16.39 -10.11
C SER A 207 21.24 15.20 -10.96
N GLU A 208 20.80 14.11 -10.32
CA GLU A 208 20.30 12.93 -11.02
C GLU A 208 18.78 12.89 -11.01
N GLU A 209 18.21 12.51 -12.15
CA GLU A 209 16.78 12.27 -12.32
C GLU A 209 16.54 10.78 -12.43
N TYR A 210 15.69 10.25 -11.55
CA TYR A 210 15.23 8.88 -11.57
C TYR A 210 13.79 8.84 -12.07
N VAL A 211 13.58 8.11 -13.16
CA VAL A 211 12.28 7.94 -13.80
C VAL A 211 11.81 6.52 -13.55
N GLN A 212 10.63 6.36 -12.96
CA GLN A 212 9.99 5.05 -12.86
C GLN A 212 9.07 4.87 -14.06
N VAL A 213 9.27 3.78 -14.79
CA VAL A 213 8.54 3.47 -16.01
C VAL A 213 7.83 2.14 -15.84
N ALA A 214 6.50 2.14 -16.04
CA ALA A 214 5.70 0.93 -16.10
C ALA A 214 5.76 0.36 -17.52
N PHE A 215 6.31 -0.85 -17.65
CA PHE A 215 6.38 -1.61 -18.90
C PHE A 215 5.32 -2.74 -18.86
N PRO A 216 4.41 -2.82 -19.85
CA PRO A 216 3.29 -3.77 -19.83
C PRO A 216 3.66 -5.24 -19.55
N ASN A 217 4.83 -5.68 -20.03
CA ASN A 217 5.28 -7.08 -19.90
C ASN A 217 6.47 -7.27 -18.94
N GLN A 218 7.00 -6.20 -18.35
CA GLN A 218 8.24 -6.24 -17.55
C GLN A 218 8.07 -5.65 -16.14
N GLY A 219 6.87 -5.15 -15.82
CA GLY A 219 6.57 -4.48 -14.57
C GLY A 219 7.17 -3.07 -14.50
N ILE A 220 7.28 -2.54 -13.29
CA ILE A 220 7.80 -1.20 -13.04
C ILE A 220 9.33 -1.27 -12.92
N LYS A 221 10.05 -0.38 -13.63
CA LYS A 221 11.51 -0.24 -13.50
C LYS A 221 11.88 1.20 -13.15
N LYS A 222 12.74 1.36 -12.14
CA LYS A 222 13.39 2.64 -11.81
C LYS A 222 14.65 2.78 -12.66
N LEU A 223 14.72 3.85 -13.45
CA LEU A 223 15.78 4.11 -14.41
C LEU A 223 16.39 5.49 -14.10
N ALA A 224 17.72 5.57 -13.98
CA ALA A 224 18.41 6.85 -13.92
C ALA A 224 18.46 7.44 -15.34
N ALA A 225 17.93 8.64 -15.55
CA ALA A 225 17.88 9.29 -16.86
C ALA A 225 19.27 9.54 -17.47
N SER A 226 20.32 9.54 -16.65
CA SER A 226 21.73 9.66 -17.06
C SER A 226 22.31 8.36 -17.65
N ILE A 227 21.78 7.19 -17.27
CA ILE A 227 22.35 5.87 -17.60
C ILE A 227 21.46 5.11 -18.57
N ALA A 228 20.14 5.33 -18.51
CA ALA A 228 19.14 4.68 -19.35
C ALA A 228 18.50 5.73 -20.26
N PRO A 229 18.98 5.92 -21.50
CA PRO A 229 18.36 6.86 -22.42
C PRO A 229 16.93 6.42 -22.72
N LEU A 230 15.98 7.28 -22.38
CA LEU A 230 14.56 7.13 -22.65
C LEU A 230 14.20 8.08 -23.80
N GLU A 231 13.65 7.53 -24.88
CA GLU A 231 13.16 8.35 -25.98
C GLU A 231 11.70 8.71 -25.72
N LYS A 232 11.40 10.01 -25.69
CA LYS A 232 10.04 10.52 -25.53
C LYS A 232 9.27 10.36 -26.85
N ARG A 233 8.06 9.80 -26.80
CA ARG A 233 7.15 9.65 -27.94
C ARG A 233 5.90 10.50 -27.81
#